data_AF-A0A9P0JJK7-F1
#
_entry.id   AF-A0A9P0JJK7-F1
#
_cell.length_a   1.000
_cell.length_b   1.000
_cell.length_c   1.000
_cell.angle_alpha   90.00
_cell.angle_beta   90.00
_cell.angle_gamma   90.00
#
_symmetry.space_group_name_H-M   'P 1'
#
loop_
_entity.id
_entity.type
_entity.pdbx_description
1 polymer ?
#
loop_
_entity_poly.entity_id
_entity_poly.type
_entity_poly.pdbx_seq_one_letter_code
_entity_poly.pdbx_strand_id
1 'polypeptide(L)'
;MPIKNSHDSSMEELKELMNGDEYLCKLHTDDIYLSRYLECVNYDSNKAFEKMKSFYTFLQDSPEWFTTGCPIDKKELVDKDMRIVPKEYDKAGRPIYIFKLGKIDPRIMDLAEDVVPVDDFYLEALMLDDCVAKKGLCVIVDIANFPWRVMKWLTPHNIAMCIKRILTMPIKEYRFHVVNDSFLIHAAIKIIWPFLPQYLKNSVRIKAHDNEDYLPTMDK
;
A
#
# COMPACT_ATOMS: atom_id res chain seq x y z
N MET A 1 -20.17 -7.68 36.91
CA MET A 1 -19.24 -8.03 35.81
C MET A 1 -18.59 -6.73 35.36
N PRO A 2 -17.25 -6.63 35.29
CA PRO A 2 -16.63 -5.45 34.70
C PRO A 2 -16.99 -5.40 33.22
N ILE A 3 -17.36 -4.21 32.73
CA ILE A 3 -17.65 -3.97 31.32
C ILE A 3 -16.33 -4.19 30.57
N LYS A 4 -16.21 -5.31 29.86
CA LYS A 4 -15.06 -5.59 29.00
C LYS A 4 -15.00 -4.45 27.98
N ASN A 5 -13.86 -3.77 27.88
CA ASN A 5 -13.68 -2.69 26.91
C ASN A 5 -14.00 -3.23 25.51
N SER A 6 -14.71 -2.48 24.67
CA SER A 6 -15.16 -2.99 23.36
C SER A 6 -13.98 -3.45 22.50
N HIS A 7 -12.82 -2.81 22.64
CA HIS A 7 -11.59 -3.18 21.94
C HIS A 7 -11.00 -4.52 22.40
N ASP A 8 -11.03 -4.80 23.72
CA ASP A 8 -10.57 -6.07 24.28
C ASP A 8 -11.47 -7.21 23.79
N SER A 9 -12.77 -6.93 23.60
CA SER A 9 -13.70 -7.90 23.02
C SER A 9 -13.35 -8.22 21.56
N SER A 10 -13.04 -7.21 20.74
CA SER A 10 -12.68 -7.42 19.34
C SER A 10 -11.35 -8.17 19.17
N MET A 11 -10.39 -7.93 20.07
CA MET A 11 -9.12 -8.67 20.07
C MET A 11 -9.33 -10.16 20.32
N GLU A 12 -10.12 -10.51 21.33
CA GLU A 12 -10.43 -11.91 21.62
C GLU A 12 -11.21 -12.58 20.47
N GLU A 13 -12.20 -11.89 19.90
CA GLU A 13 -12.96 -12.40 18.76
C GLU A 13 -12.06 -12.63 17.53
N LEU A 14 -11.13 -11.71 17.23
CA LEU A 14 -10.16 -11.89 16.15
C LEU A 14 -9.27 -13.13 16.40
N LYS A 15 -8.77 -13.32 17.63
CA LYS A 15 -7.97 -14.49 17.99
C LYS A 15 -8.77 -15.79 17.87
N GLU A 16 -10.05 -15.79 18.24
CA GLU A 16 -10.95 -16.93 18.07
C GLU A 16 -11.15 -17.28 16.58
N LEU A 17 -11.40 -16.27 15.73
CA LEU A 17 -11.51 -16.45 14.27
C LEU A 17 -10.21 -17.01 13.67
N MET A 18 -9.05 -16.50 14.09
CA MET A 18 -7.74 -17.01 13.67
C MET A 18 -7.52 -18.47 14.07
N ASN A 19 -7.86 -18.83 15.31
CA ASN A 19 -7.71 -20.20 15.80
C ASN A 19 -8.60 -21.20 15.04
N GLY A 20 -9.72 -20.73 14.48
CA GLY A 20 -10.61 -21.53 13.64
C GLY A 20 -10.12 -21.73 12.20
N ASP A 21 -9.09 -21.00 11.74
CA ASP A 21 -8.58 -21.07 10.38
C ASP A 21 -7.33 -21.96 10.28
N GLU A 22 -7.28 -22.83 9.27
CA GLU A 22 -6.23 -23.84 9.07
C GLU A 22 -4.80 -23.25 8.95
N TYR A 23 -4.68 -22.02 8.45
CA TYR A 23 -3.40 -21.37 8.21
C TYR A 23 -3.10 -20.30 9.25
N LEU A 24 -4.07 -19.43 9.53
CA LEU A 24 -3.85 -18.31 10.45
C LEU A 24 -3.64 -18.76 11.90
N CYS A 25 -4.15 -19.92 12.31
CA CYS A 25 -3.91 -20.47 13.65
C CYS A 25 -2.43 -20.78 13.94
N LYS A 26 -1.59 -20.90 12.90
CA LYS A 26 -0.15 -21.21 13.02
C LYS A 26 0.71 -19.95 13.08
N LEU A 27 0.13 -18.76 12.90
CA LEU A 27 0.89 -17.52 12.89
C LEU A 27 1.25 -17.09 14.30
N HIS A 28 2.55 -16.90 14.54
CA HIS A 28 3.05 -16.27 15.75
C HIS A 28 2.95 -14.74 15.59
N THR A 29 1.86 -14.18 16.12
CA THR A 29 1.61 -12.74 16.13
C THR A 29 1.42 -12.26 17.57
N ASP A 30 1.79 -11.01 17.84
CA ASP A 30 1.50 -10.35 19.10
C ASP A 30 0.28 -9.42 18.98
N ASP A 31 -0.24 -8.99 20.12
CA ASP A 31 -1.41 -8.11 20.18
C ASP A 31 -1.14 -6.75 19.50
N ILE A 32 0.12 -6.31 19.45
CA ILE A 32 0.51 -5.06 18.77
C ILE A 32 0.31 -5.22 17.26
N TYR A 33 0.77 -6.31 16.66
CA TYR A 33 0.57 -6.63 15.26
C TYR A 33 -0.91 -6.77 14.91
N LEU A 34 -1.67 -7.55 15.71
CA LEU A 34 -3.10 -7.74 15.49
C LEU A 34 -3.90 -6.45 15.63
N SER A 35 -3.49 -5.56 16.54
CA SER A 35 -4.14 -4.27 16.73
C SER A 35 -4.16 -3.42 15.46
N ARG A 36 -3.14 -3.53 14.58
CA ARG A 36 -3.07 -2.80 13.31
C ARG A 36 -4.23 -3.17 12.38
N TYR A 37 -4.57 -4.46 12.31
CA TYR A 37 -5.68 -4.94 11.49
C TYR A 37 -7.02 -4.49 12.06
N LEU A 38 -7.21 -4.55 13.38
CA LEU A 38 -8.42 -4.05 14.04
C LEU A 38 -8.60 -2.55 13.84
N GLU A 39 -7.56 -1.75 14.09
CA GLU A 39 -7.59 -0.29 13.95
C GLU A 39 -7.97 0.13 12.52
N CYS A 40 -7.39 -0.51 11.51
CA CYS A 40 -7.64 -0.16 10.11
C CYS A 40 -9.08 -0.43 9.64
N VAL A 41 -9.84 -1.26 10.36
CA VAL A 41 -11.24 -1.57 10.08
C VAL A 41 -12.20 -1.08 11.18
N ASN A 42 -11.72 -0.21 12.08
CA ASN A 42 -12.47 0.32 13.23
C ASN A 42 -13.00 -0.78 14.18
N TYR A 43 -12.12 -1.72 14.56
CA TYR A 43 -12.36 -2.81 15.52
C TYR A 43 -13.45 -3.82 15.13
N ASP A 44 -13.74 -3.95 13.83
CA ASP A 44 -14.55 -5.03 13.28
C ASP A 44 -13.70 -6.30 13.11
N SER A 45 -13.86 -7.27 14.02
CA SER A 45 -13.07 -8.50 14.09
C SER A 45 -13.17 -9.33 12.81
N ASN A 46 -14.35 -9.40 12.20
CA ASN A 46 -14.57 -10.15 10.96
C ASN A 46 -13.83 -9.49 9.78
N LYS A 47 -13.93 -8.17 9.63
CA LYS A 47 -13.17 -7.46 8.59
C LYS A 47 -11.66 -7.54 8.80
N ALA A 48 -11.20 -7.49 10.05
CA ALA A 48 -9.79 -7.64 10.38
C ALA A 48 -9.28 -9.04 9.99
N PHE A 49 -10.05 -10.08 10.35
CA PHE A 49 -9.79 -11.46 9.97
C PHE A 49 -9.74 -11.65 8.44
N GLU A 50 -10.75 -11.17 7.70
CA GLU A 50 -10.80 -11.28 6.23
C GLU A 50 -9.62 -10.57 5.55
N LYS A 51 -9.24 -9.38 6.02
CA LYS A 51 -8.09 -8.65 5.50
C LYS A 51 -6.78 -9.40 5.77
N MET A 52 -6.61 -9.93 6.97
CA MET A 52 -5.42 -10.69 7.35
C MET A 52 -5.32 -12.01 6.57
N LYS A 53 -6.43 -12.74 6.45
CA LYS A 53 -6.52 -13.94 5.61
C LYS A 53 -6.13 -13.63 4.17
N SER A 54 -6.68 -12.57 3.59
CA SER A 54 -6.36 -12.13 2.24
C SER A 54 -4.86 -11.78 2.07
N PHE A 55 -4.24 -11.16 3.07
CA PHE A 55 -2.81 -10.85 3.07
C PHE A 55 -1.95 -12.13 3.08
N TYR A 56 -2.22 -13.06 4.01
CA TYR A 56 -1.42 -14.28 4.12
C TYR A 56 -1.66 -15.27 2.97
N THR A 57 -2.89 -15.35 2.45
CA THR A 57 -3.15 -16.08 1.20
C THR A 57 -2.35 -15.46 0.04
N PHE A 58 -2.28 -14.14 -0.05
CA PHE A 58 -1.45 -13.50 -1.07
C PHE A 58 0.04 -13.78 -0.90
N LEU A 59 0.55 -13.71 0.32
CA LEU A 59 1.93 -14.06 0.62
C LEU A 59 2.26 -15.49 0.20
N GLN A 60 1.33 -16.44 0.41
CA GLN A 60 1.50 -17.83 0.01
C GLN A 60 1.42 -18.04 -1.50
N ASP A 61 0.47 -17.38 -2.17
CA ASP A 61 0.22 -17.54 -3.61
C ASP A 61 1.29 -16.88 -4.48
N SER A 62 1.95 -15.83 -3.97
CA SER A 62 2.88 -15.00 -4.74
C SER A 62 4.04 -14.50 -3.87
N PRO A 63 4.83 -15.39 -3.26
CA PRO A 63 5.90 -15.03 -2.33
C PRO A 63 6.98 -14.14 -2.95
N GLU A 64 7.17 -14.21 -4.28
CA GLU A 64 8.11 -13.36 -5.03
C GLU A 64 7.76 -11.87 -5.00
N TRP A 65 6.53 -11.52 -4.63
CA TRP A 65 6.09 -10.14 -4.46
C TRP A 65 6.31 -9.60 -3.04
N PHE A 66 6.95 -10.36 -2.16
CA PHE A 66 7.17 -9.98 -0.78
C PHE A 66 8.66 -10.06 -0.41
N THR A 67 9.08 -9.09 0.38
CA THR A 67 10.48 -9.00 0.78
C THR A 67 10.81 -9.96 1.90
N THR A 68 11.88 -10.74 1.71
CA THR A 68 12.45 -11.63 2.73
C THR A 68 13.83 -11.17 3.22
N GLY A 69 14.42 -10.17 2.55
CA GLY A 69 15.74 -9.62 2.87
C GLY A 69 15.72 -8.42 3.81
N CYS A 70 16.89 -7.98 4.26
CA CYS A 70 17.06 -6.81 5.11
C CYS A 70 17.26 -5.55 4.24
N PRO A 71 16.83 -4.35 4.70
CA PRO A 71 17.12 -3.09 3.99
C PRO A 71 18.60 -2.90 3.62
N ILE A 72 19.52 -3.43 4.43
CA ILE A 72 20.97 -3.32 4.19
C ILE A 72 21.40 -4.06 2.91
N ASP A 73 20.74 -5.17 2.58
CA ASP A 73 21.04 -5.97 1.38
C ASP A 73 20.68 -5.22 0.10
N LYS A 74 19.80 -4.21 0.22
CA LYS A 74 19.36 -3.33 -0.87
C LYS A 74 19.76 -1.87 -0.64
N LYS A 75 20.82 -1.63 0.15
CA LYS A 75 21.29 -0.29 0.49
C LYS A 75 21.46 0.62 -0.73
N GLU A 76 22.03 0.11 -1.81
CA GLU A 76 22.24 0.89 -3.04
C GLU A 76 20.92 1.37 -3.68
N LEU A 77 19.81 0.64 -3.50
CA LEU A 77 18.50 1.04 -3.98
C LEU A 77 17.84 2.03 -3.02
N VAL A 78 17.99 1.81 -1.71
CA VAL A 78 17.49 2.73 -0.67
C VAL A 78 18.16 4.10 -0.79
N ASP A 79 19.48 4.14 -1.01
CA ASP A 79 20.29 5.36 -1.12
C ASP A 79 20.00 6.17 -2.42
N LYS A 80 19.16 5.66 -3.34
CA LYS A 80 18.74 6.43 -4.53
C LYS A 80 17.64 7.46 -4.25
N ASP A 81 17.13 7.52 -3.02
CA ASP A 81 16.02 8.39 -2.61
C ASP A 81 14.78 8.24 -3.50
N MET A 82 14.51 7.01 -3.93
CA MET A 82 13.32 6.67 -4.72
C MET A 82 12.04 6.77 -3.89
N ARG A 83 12.17 6.65 -2.57
CA ARG A 83 11.11 6.76 -1.57
C ARG A 83 11.48 7.79 -0.52
N ILE A 84 10.51 8.55 -0.04
CA ILE A 84 10.70 9.55 1.02
C ILE A 84 9.50 9.52 1.97
N VAL A 85 9.79 9.58 3.26
CA VAL A 85 8.80 9.78 4.33
C VAL A 85 9.14 11.10 5.03
N PRO A 86 8.52 12.22 4.63
CA PRO A 86 8.68 13.49 5.34
C PRO A 86 8.08 13.40 6.76
N LYS A 87 8.44 14.34 7.64
CA LYS A 87 7.90 14.40 9.02
C LYS A 87 6.48 14.98 9.05
N GLU A 88 6.10 15.64 7.98
CA GLU A 88 4.83 16.29 7.78
C GLU A 88 3.71 15.29 7.50
N TYR A 89 2.52 15.66 7.94
CA TYR A 89 1.28 14.94 7.69
C TYR A 89 0.43 15.72 6.69
N ASP A 90 -0.47 15.04 6.01
CA ASP A 90 -1.45 15.73 5.16
C ASP A 90 -2.55 16.41 6.00
N LYS A 91 -3.49 17.08 5.33
CA LYS A 91 -4.58 17.81 6.00
C LYS A 91 -5.51 16.94 6.86
N ALA A 92 -5.54 15.62 6.62
CA ALA A 92 -6.33 14.66 7.39
C ALA A 92 -5.52 14.01 8.52
N GLY A 93 -4.25 14.40 8.70
CA GLY A 93 -3.35 13.82 9.69
C GLY A 93 -2.77 12.46 9.26
N ARG A 94 -2.76 12.15 7.95
CA ARG A 94 -2.14 10.93 7.43
C ARG A 94 -0.65 11.17 7.20
N PRO A 95 0.23 10.22 7.57
CA PRO A 95 1.63 10.29 7.17
C PRO A 95 1.72 10.32 5.64
N ILE A 96 2.76 10.99 5.14
CA ILE A 96 3.00 11.13 3.72
C ILE A 96 4.09 10.14 3.30
N TYR A 97 3.85 9.44 2.19
CA TYR A 97 4.80 8.56 1.54
C TYR A 97 4.98 8.96 0.09
N ILE A 98 6.20 9.31 -0.32
CA ILE A 98 6.49 9.85 -1.65
C ILE A 98 7.23 8.80 -2.47
N PHE A 99 6.72 8.51 -3.67
CA PHE A 99 7.36 7.67 -4.67
C PHE A 99 7.84 8.51 -5.85
N LYS A 100 9.15 8.52 -6.11
CA LYS A 100 9.77 9.25 -7.22
C LYS A 100 10.03 8.34 -8.41
N LEU A 101 9.14 8.35 -9.40
CA LEU A 101 9.27 7.49 -10.59
C LEU A 101 10.52 7.78 -11.41
N GLY A 102 10.94 9.03 -11.50
CA GLY A 102 12.13 9.44 -12.27
C GLY A 102 13.46 8.88 -11.72
N LYS A 103 13.45 8.26 -10.54
CA LYS A 103 14.63 7.61 -9.94
C LYS A 103 14.70 6.12 -10.25
N ILE A 104 13.69 5.54 -10.90
CA ILE A 104 13.67 4.15 -11.30
C ILE A 104 14.41 3.97 -12.64
N ASP A 105 15.22 2.93 -12.75
CA ASP A 105 15.82 2.49 -14.02
C ASP A 105 15.40 1.05 -14.38
N PRO A 106 14.36 0.87 -15.19
CA PRO A 106 13.86 -0.45 -15.58
C PRO A 106 14.82 -1.27 -16.46
N ARG A 107 16.00 -0.75 -16.80
CA ARG A 107 17.04 -1.53 -17.51
C ARG A 107 17.83 -2.43 -16.57
N ILE A 108 17.97 -2.01 -15.31
CA ILE A 108 18.83 -2.66 -14.31
C ILE A 108 18.09 -3.01 -13.03
N MET A 109 16.84 -2.54 -12.88
CA MET A 109 15.95 -2.90 -11.79
C MET A 109 14.84 -3.82 -12.29
N ASP A 110 14.39 -4.71 -11.43
CA ASP A 110 13.13 -5.43 -11.56
C ASP A 110 12.03 -4.87 -10.64
N LEU A 111 10.76 -4.98 -11.05
CA LEU A 111 9.65 -4.48 -10.24
C LEU A 111 9.51 -5.26 -8.93
N ALA A 112 9.44 -6.58 -9.01
CA ALA A 112 9.19 -7.44 -7.86
C ALA A 112 10.46 -7.64 -7.03
N GLU A 113 11.63 -7.75 -7.67
CA GLU A 113 12.87 -7.99 -6.93
C GLU A 113 13.50 -6.72 -6.37
N ASP A 114 13.35 -5.55 -7.00
CA ASP A 114 14.07 -4.33 -6.56
C ASP A 114 13.18 -3.19 -6.09
N VAL A 115 12.07 -2.93 -6.80
CA VAL A 115 11.24 -1.75 -6.50
C VAL A 115 10.27 -2.03 -5.35
N VAL A 116 9.56 -3.16 -5.40
CA VAL A 116 8.61 -3.58 -4.37
C VAL A 116 9.29 -3.75 -3.01
N PRO A 117 10.51 -4.32 -2.89
CA PRO A 117 11.15 -4.43 -1.60
C PRO A 117 11.52 -3.12 -0.94
N VAL A 118 11.85 -2.11 -1.74
CA VAL A 118 12.03 -0.77 -1.22
C VAL A 118 10.70 -0.21 -0.69
N ASP A 119 9.56 -0.51 -1.32
CA ASP A 119 8.26 -0.16 -0.74
C ASP A 119 8.02 -0.85 0.60
N ASP A 120 8.32 -2.14 0.70
CA ASP A 120 8.11 -2.94 1.91
C ASP A 120 8.88 -2.38 3.09
N PHE A 121 10.16 -2.03 2.92
CA PHE A 121 10.97 -1.46 4.00
C PHE A 121 10.37 -0.17 4.57
N TYR A 122 9.91 0.72 3.70
CA TYR A 122 9.36 2.01 4.11
C TYR A 122 7.95 1.86 4.70
N LEU A 123 7.12 0.99 4.12
CA LEU A 123 5.77 0.74 4.63
C LEU A 123 5.81 0.02 5.97
N GLU A 124 6.68 -0.98 6.15
CA GLU A 124 6.88 -1.63 7.44
C GLU A 124 7.35 -0.62 8.51
N ALA A 125 8.31 0.26 8.16
CA ALA A 125 8.74 1.32 9.07
C ALA A 125 7.61 2.29 9.43
N LEU A 126 6.77 2.67 8.47
CA LEU A 126 5.59 3.51 8.68
C LEU A 126 4.52 2.83 9.56
N MET A 127 4.39 1.50 9.47
CA MET A 127 3.44 0.69 10.24
C MET A 127 3.94 0.35 11.66
N LEU A 128 5.19 0.70 12.02
CA LEU A 128 5.65 0.61 13.41
C LEU A 128 4.84 1.54 14.33
N ASP A 129 4.38 2.68 13.80
CA ASP A 129 3.42 3.58 14.44
C ASP A 129 1.99 3.22 14.04
N ASP A 130 1.04 3.36 14.97
CA ASP A 130 -0.37 3.04 14.72
C ASP A 130 -1.10 4.07 13.85
N CYS A 131 -0.45 5.20 13.51
CA CYS A 131 -1.03 6.28 12.74
C CYS A 131 -1.55 5.82 11.37
N VAL A 132 -0.81 4.96 10.67
CA VAL A 132 -1.25 4.41 9.36
C VAL A 132 -2.50 3.55 9.52
N ALA A 133 -2.55 2.72 10.56
CA ALA A 133 -3.71 1.89 10.86
C ALA A 133 -4.92 2.73 11.32
N LYS A 134 -4.71 3.87 11.97
CA LYS A 134 -5.78 4.74 12.49
C LYS A 134 -6.31 5.79 11.52
N LYS A 135 -5.42 6.35 10.70
CA LYS A 135 -5.67 7.52 9.83
C LYS A 135 -5.57 7.18 8.35
N GLY A 136 -4.81 6.15 7.98
CA GLY A 136 -4.51 5.81 6.59
C GLY A 136 -3.18 6.41 6.13
N LEU A 137 -2.93 6.39 4.82
CA LEU A 137 -1.68 6.81 4.20
C LEU A 137 -1.93 7.76 3.03
N CYS A 138 -1.19 8.86 2.99
CA CYS A 138 -1.15 9.76 1.84
C CYS A 138 0.06 9.41 0.96
N VAL A 139 -0.19 8.92 -0.24
CA VAL A 139 0.84 8.53 -1.21
C VAL A 139 0.97 9.59 -2.29
N ILE A 140 2.14 10.20 -2.39
CA ILE A 140 2.47 11.14 -3.48
C ILE A 140 3.28 10.38 -4.53
N VAL A 141 2.73 10.26 -5.73
CA VAL A 141 3.42 9.70 -6.89
C VAL A 141 3.98 10.86 -7.71
N ASP A 142 5.28 11.11 -7.54
CA ASP A 142 6.03 12.10 -8.31
C ASP A 142 6.43 11.49 -9.66
N ILE A 143 5.82 12.00 -10.72
CA ILE A 143 6.03 11.52 -12.09
C ILE A 143 7.02 12.38 -12.88
N ALA A 144 7.75 13.28 -12.23
CA ALA A 144 8.83 14.03 -12.88
C ALA A 144 9.86 13.05 -13.46
N ASN A 145 10.23 13.25 -14.72
CA ASN A 145 11.15 12.38 -15.47
C ASN A 145 10.69 10.91 -15.52
N PHE A 146 9.38 10.65 -15.53
CA PHE A 146 8.83 9.28 -15.61
C PHE A 146 9.45 8.49 -16.79
N PRO A 147 10.20 7.40 -16.52
CA PRO A 147 10.90 6.68 -17.58
C PRO A 147 9.91 5.85 -18.39
N TRP A 148 9.87 6.06 -19.71
CA TRP A 148 8.96 5.32 -20.60
C TRP A 148 9.09 3.80 -20.49
N ARG A 149 10.27 3.29 -20.15
CA ARG A 149 10.50 1.85 -19.96
C ARG A 149 9.73 1.27 -18.77
N VAL A 150 9.28 2.09 -17.80
CA VAL A 150 8.44 1.64 -16.68
C VAL A 150 7.10 1.13 -17.22
N MET A 151 6.63 1.63 -18.38
CA MET A 151 5.40 1.16 -19.02
C MET A 151 5.40 -0.35 -19.28
N LYS A 152 6.57 -0.99 -19.46
CA LYS A 152 6.67 -2.45 -19.64
C LYS A 152 6.19 -3.24 -18.42
N TRP A 153 6.21 -2.62 -17.24
CA TRP A 153 5.75 -3.25 -16.01
C TRP A 153 4.24 -3.10 -15.79
N LEU A 154 3.54 -2.31 -16.60
CA LEU A 154 2.08 -2.13 -16.52
C LEU A 154 1.33 -3.30 -17.19
N THR A 155 1.74 -4.53 -16.86
CA THR A 155 1.03 -5.74 -17.31
C THR A 155 -0.19 -5.98 -16.42
N PRO A 156 -1.25 -6.64 -16.92
CA PRO A 156 -2.42 -6.97 -16.11
C PRO A 156 -2.08 -7.72 -14.81
N HIS A 157 -1.11 -8.64 -14.88
CA HIS A 157 -0.62 -9.38 -13.71
C HIS A 157 0.00 -8.44 -12.67
N ASN A 158 0.98 -7.62 -13.06
CA ASN A 158 1.65 -6.71 -12.14
C ASN A 158 0.69 -5.69 -11.53
N ILE A 159 -0.26 -5.17 -12.32
CA ILE A 159 -1.29 -4.26 -11.83
C ILE A 159 -2.17 -4.96 -10.78
N ALA A 160 -2.60 -6.20 -11.04
CA ALA A 160 -3.38 -6.98 -10.09
C ALA A 160 -2.60 -7.23 -8.79
N MET A 161 -1.31 -7.56 -8.87
CA MET A 161 -0.45 -7.75 -7.70
C MET A 161 -0.33 -6.47 -6.87
N CYS A 162 -0.02 -5.33 -7.50
CA CYS A 162 0.02 -4.03 -6.81
C CYS A 162 -1.31 -3.66 -6.16
N ILE A 163 -2.44 -3.89 -6.82
CA ILE A 163 -3.77 -3.65 -6.23
C ILE A 163 -4.00 -4.59 -5.03
N LYS A 164 -3.67 -5.88 -5.15
CA LYS A 164 -3.80 -6.85 -4.05
C LYS A 164 -2.95 -6.43 -2.85
N ARG A 165 -1.73 -5.91 -3.07
CA ARG A 165 -0.88 -5.33 -2.00
C ARG A 165 -1.61 -4.19 -1.28
N ILE A 166 -2.10 -3.20 -2.03
CA ILE A 166 -2.81 -2.03 -1.48
C ILE A 166 -4.03 -2.44 -0.66
N LEU A 167 -4.81 -3.43 -1.13
CA LEU A 167 -6.06 -3.82 -0.47
C LEU A 167 -5.86 -4.69 0.78
N THR A 168 -4.75 -5.43 0.87
CA THR A 168 -4.51 -6.42 1.93
C THR A 168 -3.69 -5.88 3.10
N MET A 169 -2.91 -4.82 2.91
CA MET A 169 -2.13 -4.20 3.98
C MET A 169 -3.05 -3.61 5.08
N PRO A 170 -2.60 -3.58 6.36
CA PRO A 170 -3.35 -3.04 7.50
C PRO A 170 -3.37 -1.49 7.52
N ILE A 171 -3.68 -0.89 6.37
CA ILE A 171 -3.83 0.55 6.18
C ILE A 171 -5.32 0.88 6.11
N LYS A 172 -5.77 1.90 6.87
CA LYS A 172 -7.20 2.27 6.95
C LYS A 172 -7.75 2.74 5.62
N GLU A 173 -7.04 3.69 5.03
CA GLU A 173 -7.37 4.20 3.72
C GLU A 173 -6.14 4.75 3.02
N TYR A 174 -6.16 4.78 1.69
CA TYR A 174 -5.15 5.45 0.89
C TYR A 174 -5.70 6.73 0.30
N ARG A 175 -4.83 7.74 0.18
CA ARG A 175 -5.02 8.91 -0.68
C ARG A 175 -3.85 9.01 -1.64
N PHE A 176 -4.11 8.91 -2.93
CA PHE A 176 -3.07 9.04 -3.95
C PHE A 176 -3.09 10.43 -4.58
N HIS A 177 -1.93 11.07 -4.62
CA HIS A 177 -1.69 12.32 -5.34
C HIS A 177 -0.63 12.10 -6.40
N VAL A 178 -1.01 12.16 -7.67
CA VAL A 178 -0.06 12.16 -8.79
C VAL A 178 0.33 13.61 -9.08
N VAL A 179 1.63 13.92 -9.05
CA VAL A 179 2.17 15.28 -9.17
C VAL A 179 3.30 15.36 -10.19
N ASN A 180 3.52 16.57 -10.72
CA ASN A 180 4.37 16.86 -11.88
C ASN A 180 3.78 16.29 -13.18
N ASP A 181 4.32 16.74 -14.31
CA ASP A 181 3.82 16.35 -15.63
C ASP A 181 4.75 15.35 -16.32
N SER A 182 4.14 14.45 -17.08
CA SER A 182 4.81 13.55 -18.00
C SER A 182 3.86 13.22 -19.13
N PHE A 183 4.33 13.35 -20.37
CA PHE A 183 3.54 13.02 -21.56
C PHE A 183 3.00 11.57 -21.57
N LEU A 184 3.57 10.68 -20.76
CA LEU A 184 3.17 9.27 -20.65
C LEU A 184 2.06 9.01 -19.64
N ILE A 185 1.72 9.96 -18.76
CA ILE A 185 0.79 9.72 -17.66
C ILE A 185 -0.59 9.31 -18.15
N HIS A 186 -1.07 9.94 -19.22
CA HIS A 186 -2.36 9.60 -19.81
C HIS A 186 -2.40 8.16 -20.33
N ALA A 187 -1.31 7.66 -20.91
CA ALA A 187 -1.21 6.28 -21.37
C ALA A 187 -1.19 5.32 -20.17
N ALA A 188 -0.39 5.61 -19.14
CA ALA A 188 -0.34 4.80 -17.92
C ALA A 188 -1.70 4.72 -17.23
N ILE A 189 -2.41 5.84 -17.09
CA ILE A 189 -3.76 5.89 -16.50
C ILE A 189 -4.72 5.03 -17.34
N LYS A 190 -4.73 5.16 -18.66
CA LYS A 190 -5.62 4.34 -19.52
C LYS A 190 -5.41 2.84 -19.34
N ILE A 191 -4.17 2.41 -19.08
CA ILE A 191 -3.84 1.00 -18.83
C ILE A 191 -4.27 0.57 -17.42
N ILE A 192 -4.00 1.38 -16.38
CA ILE A 192 -4.22 1.02 -14.97
C ILE A 192 -5.69 1.17 -14.56
N TRP A 193 -6.36 2.24 -15.00
CA TRP A 193 -7.68 2.65 -14.52
C TRP A 193 -8.77 1.57 -14.63
N PRO A 194 -8.85 0.75 -15.71
CA PRO A 194 -9.83 -0.31 -15.83
C PRO A 194 -9.74 -1.37 -14.71
N PHE A 195 -8.54 -1.60 -14.18
CA PHE A 195 -8.30 -2.60 -13.13
C PHE A 195 -8.59 -2.07 -11.72
N LEU A 196 -8.63 -0.74 -11.53
CA LEU A 196 -8.83 -0.16 -10.20
C LEU A 196 -10.28 -0.37 -9.71
N PRO A 197 -10.48 -0.91 -8.49
CA PRO A 197 -11.79 -0.89 -7.86
C PRO A 197 -12.23 0.55 -7.59
N GLN A 198 -13.55 0.77 -7.48
CA GLN A 198 -14.12 2.12 -7.35
C GLN A 198 -13.54 2.90 -6.17
N TYR A 199 -13.27 2.23 -5.06
CA TYR A 199 -12.59 2.81 -3.89
C TYR A 199 -11.24 3.45 -4.26
N LEU A 200 -10.38 2.75 -5.00
CA LEU A 200 -9.07 3.26 -5.44
C LEU A 200 -9.18 4.31 -6.55
N LYS A 201 -10.23 4.30 -7.38
CA LYS A 201 -10.49 5.39 -8.31
C LYS A 201 -10.81 6.69 -7.56
N ASN A 202 -11.69 6.60 -6.56
CA ASN A 202 -12.03 7.71 -5.67
C ASN A 202 -10.82 8.15 -4.82
N SER A 203 -9.90 7.19 -4.60
CA SER A 203 -8.49 7.25 -4.21
C SER A 203 -7.61 8.39 -4.71
N VAL A 204 -7.71 8.61 -6.02
CA VAL A 204 -6.66 9.24 -6.81
C VAL A 204 -7.02 10.70 -7.10
N ARG A 205 -6.04 11.58 -6.98
CA ARG A 205 -6.08 12.96 -7.45
C ARG A 205 -4.84 13.19 -8.31
N ILE A 206 -5.03 13.69 -9.52
CA ILE A 206 -3.94 13.98 -10.44
C ILE A 206 -3.86 15.49 -10.59
N LYS A 207 -2.73 16.07 -10.21
CA LYS A 207 -2.47 17.51 -10.39
C LYS A 207 -1.63 17.71 -11.65
N ALA A 208 -2.27 18.17 -12.71
CA ALA A 208 -1.58 18.69 -13.89
C ALA A 208 -1.12 20.14 -13.63
N HIS A 209 -0.28 20.68 -14.52
CA HIS A 209 0.42 21.96 -14.38
C HIS A 209 -0.51 23.20 -14.13
N ASP A 210 -1.83 23.05 -14.29
CA ASP A 210 -2.83 24.14 -14.23
C ASP A 210 -3.75 24.13 -12.99
N ASN A 211 -3.37 23.50 -11.88
CA ASN A 211 -4.17 23.45 -10.63
C ASN A 211 -5.57 22.80 -10.74
N GLU A 212 -5.92 22.20 -11.88
CA GLU A 212 -7.13 21.40 -12.00
C GLU A 212 -6.87 19.95 -11.61
N ASP A 213 -7.68 19.42 -10.69
CA ASP A 213 -7.74 17.99 -10.38
C ASP A 213 -8.27 17.27 -11.63
N TYR A 214 -7.39 16.65 -12.41
CA TYR A 214 -7.80 15.84 -13.56
C TYR A 214 -8.34 14.51 -13.03
N LEU A 215 -9.67 14.40 -12.90
CA LEU A 215 -10.31 13.09 -12.92
C LEU A 215 -10.38 12.67 -14.39
N PRO A 216 -9.88 11.48 -14.79
CA PRO A 216 -10.14 10.98 -16.13
C PRO A 216 -11.66 10.85 -16.28
N THR A 217 -12.27 11.82 -16.97
CA THR A 217 -13.63 11.71 -17.48
C THR A 217 -13.58 10.59 -18.50
N MET A 218 -13.97 9.39 -18.09
CA MET A 218 -14.34 8.37 -19.05
C MET A 218 -15.73 8.77 -19.52
N ASP A 219 -15.79 9.25 -20.76
CA ASP A 219 -17.05 9.35 -21.48
C ASP A 219 -17.81 8.02 -21.37
N LYS A 220 -19.14 8.18 -21.24
CA LYS A 220 -20.16 7.18 -20.96
C LYS A 220 -20.03 5.87 -21.74
#